data_AF-A0A098VQX8-F1
#
_entry.id   AF-A0A098VQX8-F1
#
_cell.length_a   1.000
_cell.length_b   1.000
_cell.length_c   1.000
_cell.angle_alpha   90.00
_cell.angle_beta   90.00
_cell.angle_gamma   90.00
#
_symmetry.space_group_name_H-M   'P 1'
#
loop_
_entity.id
_entity.type
_entity.pdbx_description
1 polymer ?
#
loop_
_entity_poly.entity_id
_entity_poly.type
_entity_poly.pdbx_seq_one_letter_code
_entity_poly.pdbx_strand_id
1 'polypeptide(L)'
;MDIDLSGASSFLSSISKSAELSQDNIELLRDIQSLYDHKLWHPLTLRLLAFFSSPQTAKLRFRLFTQVVQTIATFIQPVALIKLAVLTVDTLAASEAEAFLLKLKEHKEVLSDPAAHSLLLTQLSLKLLDSKRADAIKEAVQNSKDSAKFIENTPCIDKAIFASHWLLVTNIAKEAIISASEVSVVLEKISLMSITNLLFQRSLSGGSRDVSFKEIAESANIPEDKVEFALMKLISQKLAKGFIDETTHIFKYSWVHPRSLTISNCKQLSMRFSTWLQHAETSLNELVSK
;
A
#
# COMPACT_ATOMS: atom_id res chain seq x y z
N MET A 1 9.35 -24.20 -34.22
CA MET A 1 8.36 -23.34 -34.90
C MET A 1 9.07 -22.05 -35.19
N ASP A 2 9.40 -21.82 -36.46
CA ASP A 2 9.91 -20.54 -36.90
C ASP A 2 8.80 -19.52 -36.68
N ILE A 3 9.06 -18.59 -35.78
CA ILE A 3 8.18 -17.45 -35.52
C ILE A 3 8.23 -16.60 -36.77
N ASP A 4 7.08 -16.20 -37.32
CA ASP A 4 6.99 -15.29 -38.47
C ASP A 4 7.52 -13.89 -38.08
N LEU A 5 8.85 -13.77 -38.02
CA LEU A 5 9.58 -12.55 -37.70
C LEU A 5 9.36 -11.45 -38.77
N SER A 6 8.95 -11.86 -39.98
CA SER A 6 8.72 -10.97 -41.12
C SER A 6 7.51 -10.05 -40.91
N GLY A 7 6.45 -10.53 -40.25
CA GLY A 7 5.25 -9.74 -39.97
C GLY A 7 5.50 -8.62 -38.96
N ALA A 8 6.24 -8.91 -37.89
CA ALA A 8 6.56 -7.92 -36.86
C ALA A 8 7.57 -6.87 -37.36
N SER A 9 8.61 -7.28 -38.08
CA SER A 9 9.63 -6.35 -38.60
C SER A 9 9.05 -5.42 -39.68
N SER A 10 8.17 -5.92 -40.56
CA SER A 10 7.44 -5.08 -41.52
C SER A 10 6.51 -4.08 -40.84
N PHE A 11 5.84 -4.49 -39.76
CA PHE A 11 5.01 -3.58 -38.97
C PHE A 11 5.82 -2.47 -38.30
N LEU A 12 6.94 -2.78 -37.65
CA LEU A 12 7.83 -1.77 -37.04
C LEU A 12 8.35 -0.77 -38.09
N SER A 13 8.65 -1.25 -39.30
CA SER A 13 9.04 -0.38 -40.43
C SER A 13 7.92 0.51 -40.96
N SER A 14 6.65 0.12 -40.77
CA SER A 14 5.49 0.94 -41.14
C SER A 14 5.22 2.03 -40.10
N ILE A 15 5.42 1.71 -38.81
CA ILE A 15 5.27 2.69 -37.72
C ILE A 15 6.38 3.73 -37.77
N SER A 16 7.62 3.36 -38.10
CA SER A 16 8.72 4.33 -38.19
C SER A 16 8.51 5.38 -39.29
N LYS A 17 7.63 5.11 -40.25
CA LYS A 17 7.22 6.04 -41.32
C LYS A 17 6.01 6.90 -40.94
N SER A 18 5.24 6.51 -39.92
CA SER A 18 4.13 7.30 -39.41
C SER A 18 4.66 8.51 -38.61
N ALA A 19 4.30 9.72 -39.06
CA ALA A 19 4.91 11.00 -38.65
C ALA A 19 4.45 11.55 -37.28
N GLU A 20 3.96 10.71 -36.36
CA GLU A 20 3.36 11.18 -35.09
C GLU A 20 4.30 11.12 -33.87
N LEU A 21 5.57 10.72 -34.02
CA LEU A 21 6.48 10.49 -32.89
C LEU A 21 7.66 11.48 -32.84
N SER A 22 8.10 11.79 -31.61
CA SER A 22 9.35 12.54 -31.37
C SER A 22 10.57 11.81 -31.95
N GLN A 23 11.62 12.59 -32.27
CA GLN A 23 12.84 12.07 -32.89
C GLN A 23 13.51 10.96 -32.06
N ASP A 24 13.53 11.11 -30.74
CA ASP A 24 14.06 10.12 -29.80
C ASP A 24 13.27 8.80 -29.84
N ASN A 25 11.95 8.87 -29.98
CA ASN A 25 11.10 7.67 -30.05
C ASN A 25 11.28 6.92 -31.38
N ILE A 26 11.61 7.62 -32.47
CA ILE A 26 11.94 7.01 -33.77
C ILE A 26 13.28 6.27 -33.68
N GLU A 27 14.27 6.83 -32.98
CA GLU A 27 15.54 6.16 -32.72
C GLU A 27 15.34 4.90 -31.88
N LEU A 28 14.58 5.00 -30.78
CA LEU A 28 14.23 3.83 -29.96
C LEU A 28 13.50 2.74 -30.77
N LEU A 29 12.65 3.12 -31.73
CA LEU A 29 11.96 2.15 -32.57
C LEU A 29 12.91 1.44 -33.56
N ARG A 30 13.91 2.16 -34.11
CA ARG A 30 14.98 1.53 -34.92
C ARG A 30 15.83 0.58 -34.09
N ASP A 31 16.16 0.97 -32.86
CA ASP A 31 16.88 0.10 -31.93
C ASP A 31 16.06 -1.16 -31.65
N ILE A 32 14.75 -1.02 -31.36
CA ILE A 32 13.83 -2.15 -31.16
C ILE A 32 13.81 -3.06 -32.40
N GLN A 33 13.75 -2.49 -33.61
CA GLN A 33 13.76 -3.27 -34.84
C GLN A 33 15.07 -4.06 -35.00
N SER A 34 16.23 -3.42 -34.85
CA SER A 34 17.52 -4.11 -34.97
C SER A 34 17.69 -5.20 -33.90
N LEU A 35 17.29 -4.94 -32.65
CA LEU A 35 17.31 -5.92 -31.57
C LEU A 35 16.37 -7.11 -31.84
N TYR A 36 15.23 -6.85 -32.49
CA TYR A 36 14.30 -7.90 -32.89
C TYR A 36 14.87 -8.77 -34.01
N ASP A 37 15.45 -8.16 -35.05
CA ASP A 37 16.10 -8.89 -36.15
C ASP A 37 17.28 -9.73 -35.65
N HIS A 38 18.04 -9.21 -34.67
CA HIS A 38 19.13 -9.92 -34.00
C HIS A 38 18.69 -10.89 -32.88
N LYS A 39 17.38 -11.02 -32.60
CA LYS A 39 16.82 -11.94 -31.58
C LYS A 39 17.38 -11.71 -30.17
N LEU A 40 17.71 -10.47 -29.82
CA LEU A 40 18.24 -10.09 -28.51
C LEU A 40 17.11 -9.75 -27.53
N TRP A 41 16.47 -10.77 -26.97
CA TRP A 41 15.23 -10.63 -26.21
C TRP A 41 15.35 -9.81 -24.93
N HIS A 42 16.41 -9.97 -24.14
CA HIS A 42 16.56 -9.23 -22.89
C HIS A 42 16.79 -7.72 -23.12
N PRO A 43 17.77 -7.28 -23.93
CA PRO A 43 17.91 -5.86 -24.27
C PRO A 43 16.66 -5.26 -24.93
N LEU A 44 15.99 -6.05 -25.79
CA LEU A 44 14.74 -5.65 -26.43
C LEU A 44 13.68 -5.31 -25.38
N THR A 45 13.50 -6.12 -24.35
CA THR A 45 12.48 -5.86 -23.30
C THR A 45 12.73 -4.57 -22.53
N LEU A 46 13.99 -4.25 -22.24
CA LEU A 46 14.36 -3.01 -21.56
C LEU A 46 14.08 -1.79 -22.44
N ARG A 47 14.38 -1.88 -23.74
CA ARG A 47 14.08 -0.82 -24.71
C ARG A 47 12.58 -0.67 -24.94
N LEU A 48 11.83 -1.77 -24.99
CA LEU A 48 10.37 -1.75 -25.04
C LEU A 48 9.77 -1.11 -23.80
N LEU A 49 10.24 -1.44 -22.59
CA LEU A 49 9.77 -0.81 -21.35
C LEU A 49 10.04 0.70 -21.34
N ALA A 50 11.23 1.14 -21.79
CA ALA A 50 11.55 2.55 -21.93
C ALA A 50 10.62 3.24 -22.94
N PHE A 51 10.37 2.61 -24.08
CA PHE A 51 9.46 3.12 -25.11
C PHE A 51 8.01 3.23 -24.60
N PHE A 52 7.52 2.23 -23.88
CA PHE A 52 6.15 2.22 -23.33
C PHE A 52 5.98 3.21 -22.16
N SER A 53 7.07 3.54 -21.45
CA SER A 53 7.04 4.56 -20.40
C SER A 53 6.76 5.97 -20.93
N SER A 54 7.03 6.23 -22.22
CA SER A 54 6.73 7.52 -22.85
C SER A 54 5.21 7.69 -23.08
N PRO A 55 4.61 8.85 -22.72
CA PRO A 55 3.15 9.05 -22.78
C PRO A 55 2.59 9.18 -24.21
N GLN A 56 3.39 9.66 -25.18
CA GLN A 56 2.96 9.85 -26.58
C GLN A 56 2.61 8.54 -27.29
N THR A 57 3.18 7.43 -26.82
CA THR A 57 3.07 6.10 -27.43
C THR A 57 1.74 5.42 -27.13
N ALA A 58 0.89 5.98 -26.26
CA ALA A 58 -0.32 5.36 -25.72
C ALA A 58 -1.21 4.64 -26.76
N LYS A 59 -1.45 5.25 -27.93
CA LYS A 59 -2.30 4.69 -29.00
C LYS A 59 -1.69 3.45 -29.68
N LEU A 60 -0.35 3.39 -29.73
CA LEU A 60 0.38 2.32 -30.42
C LEU A 60 0.66 1.11 -29.54
N ARG A 61 0.66 1.29 -28.21
CA ARG A 61 1.00 0.24 -27.23
C ARG A 61 0.20 -1.05 -27.44
N PHE A 62 -1.11 -0.95 -27.63
CA PHE A 62 -1.97 -2.12 -27.81
C PHE A 62 -1.66 -2.90 -29.11
N ARG A 63 -1.44 -2.18 -30.22
CA ARG A 63 -1.08 -2.79 -31.51
C ARG A 63 0.29 -3.46 -31.45
N LEU A 64 1.27 -2.77 -30.87
CA LEU A 64 2.61 -3.31 -30.65
C LEU A 64 2.58 -4.54 -29.73
N PHE A 65 1.74 -4.52 -28.69
CA PHE A 65 1.61 -5.65 -27.80
C PHE A 65 1.10 -6.89 -28.55
N THR A 66 0.04 -6.72 -29.34
CA THR A 66 -0.60 -7.84 -30.06
C THR A 66 0.30 -8.41 -31.15
N GLN A 67 0.97 -7.56 -31.93
CA GLN A 67 1.75 -8.04 -33.07
C GLN A 67 3.20 -8.40 -32.75
N VAL A 68 3.81 -7.74 -31.76
CA VAL A 68 5.21 -7.96 -31.40
C VAL A 68 5.30 -8.73 -30.09
N VAL A 69 4.75 -8.19 -28.99
CA VAL A 69 4.97 -8.74 -27.64
C VAL A 69 4.41 -10.15 -27.47
N GLN A 70 3.25 -10.47 -28.05
CA GLN A 70 2.71 -11.85 -28.01
C GLN A 70 3.61 -12.86 -28.72
N THR A 71 4.33 -12.47 -29.77
CA THR A 71 5.25 -13.38 -30.50
C THR A 71 6.48 -13.74 -29.68
N ILE A 72 6.88 -12.87 -28.75
CA ILE A 72 8.08 -13.00 -27.93
C ILE A 72 7.77 -13.41 -26.48
N ALA A 73 6.50 -13.65 -26.14
CA ALA A 73 6.06 -13.99 -24.79
C ALA A 73 6.85 -15.16 -24.20
N THR A 74 7.12 -16.19 -25.02
CA THR A 74 7.82 -17.40 -24.62
C THR A 74 9.29 -17.23 -24.26
N PHE A 75 9.92 -16.13 -24.67
CA PHE A 75 11.36 -15.89 -24.49
C PHE A 75 11.66 -14.80 -23.46
N ILE A 76 10.64 -14.17 -22.87
CA ILE A 76 10.78 -13.01 -22.00
C ILE A 76 10.49 -13.39 -20.55
N GLN A 77 11.10 -12.66 -19.61
CA GLN A 77 10.75 -12.75 -18.21
C GLN A 77 9.25 -12.43 -17.99
N PRO A 78 8.47 -13.33 -17.36
CA PRO A 78 7.03 -13.14 -17.19
C PRO A 78 6.64 -11.82 -16.49
N VAL A 79 7.42 -11.36 -15.51
CA VAL A 79 7.20 -10.07 -14.85
C VAL A 79 7.29 -8.90 -15.83
N ALA A 80 8.23 -8.91 -16.78
CA ALA A 80 8.39 -7.84 -17.76
C ALA A 80 7.22 -7.83 -18.76
N LEU A 81 6.74 -9.01 -19.16
CA LEU A 81 5.57 -9.16 -20.02
C LEU A 81 4.33 -8.50 -19.39
N ILE A 82 4.09 -8.74 -18.09
CA ILE A 82 2.93 -8.17 -17.42
C ILE A 82 3.12 -6.67 -17.18
N LYS A 83 4.33 -6.20 -16.85
CA LYS A 83 4.61 -4.75 -16.80
C LYS A 83 4.27 -4.06 -18.11
N LEU A 84 4.62 -4.65 -19.26
CA LEU A 84 4.23 -4.13 -20.57
C LEU A 84 2.71 -4.17 -20.78
N ALA A 85 2.04 -5.24 -20.34
CA ALA A 85 0.58 -5.38 -20.42
C ALA A 85 -0.16 -4.35 -19.55
N VAL A 86 0.37 -3.99 -18.37
CA VAL A 86 -0.24 -2.95 -17.53
C VAL A 86 -0.23 -1.60 -18.25
N LEU A 87 0.90 -1.26 -18.89
CA LEU A 87 1.03 0.01 -19.63
C LEU A 87 0.12 0.09 -20.88
N THR A 88 -0.35 -1.05 -21.41
CA THR A 88 -1.34 -1.10 -22.50
C THR A 88 -2.77 -1.01 -21.97
N VAL A 89 -3.02 -1.56 -20.79
CA VAL A 89 -4.34 -1.56 -20.14
C VAL A 89 -4.77 -0.15 -19.74
N ASP A 90 -3.83 0.74 -19.42
CA ASP A 90 -4.14 2.15 -19.12
C ASP A 90 -4.75 2.92 -20.30
N THR A 91 -4.52 2.45 -21.54
CA THR A 91 -5.01 3.12 -22.75
C THR A 91 -6.30 2.52 -23.29
N LEU A 92 -6.71 1.39 -22.71
CA LEU A 92 -7.85 0.59 -23.15
C LEU A 92 -9.08 0.85 -22.28
N ALA A 93 -10.27 0.65 -22.85
CA ALA A 93 -11.52 0.71 -22.08
C ALA A 93 -11.59 -0.42 -21.05
N ALA A 94 -12.22 -0.17 -19.89
CA ALA A 94 -12.23 -1.11 -18.75
C ALA A 94 -12.70 -2.53 -19.12
N SER A 95 -13.76 -2.66 -19.92
CA SER A 95 -14.29 -3.96 -20.33
C SER A 95 -13.36 -4.74 -21.28
N GLU A 96 -12.66 -4.05 -22.18
CA GLU A 96 -11.73 -4.69 -23.11
C GLU A 96 -10.43 -5.08 -22.39
N ALA A 97 -10.02 -4.28 -21.41
CA ALA A 97 -8.89 -4.57 -20.55
C ALA A 97 -9.10 -5.84 -19.69
N GLU A 98 -10.29 -6.02 -19.11
CA GLU A 98 -10.63 -7.23 -18.37
C GLU A 98 -10.53 -8.48 -19.25
N ALA A 99 -11.15 -8.45 -20.43
CA ALA A 99 -11.10 -9.57 -21.37
C ALA A 99 -9.66 -9.89 -21.82
N PHE A 100 -8.83 -8.87 -21.99
CA PHE A 100 -7.41 -9.03 -22.34
C PHE A 100 -6.60 -9.65 -21.19
N LEU A 101 -6.79 -9.19 -19.95
CA LEU A 101 -6.11 -9.73 -18.77
C LEU A 101 -6.55 -11.17 -18.45
N LEU A 102 -7.82 -11.51 -18.70
CA LEU A 102 -8.31 -12.88 -18.59
C LEU A 102 -7.62 -13.81 -19.60
N LYS A 103 -7.40 -13.37 -20.85
CA LYS A 103 -6.60 -14.14 -21.81
C LYS A 103 -5.17 -14.34 -21.33
N LEU A 104 -4.55 -13.33 -20.72
CA LEU A 104 -3.20 -13.44 -20.16
C LEU A 104 -3.12 -14.39 -18.96
N LYS A 105 -4.21 -14.59 -18.21
CA LYS A 105 -4.28 -15.56 -17.10
C LYS A 105 -4.16 -17.01 -17.59
N GLU A 106 -4.59 -17.29 -18.81
CA GLU A 106 -4.55 -18.64 -19.40
C GLU A 106 -3.15 -19.02 -19.92
N HIS A 107 -2.26 -18.05 -20.13
CA HIS A 107 -0.91 -18.32 -20.60
C HIS A 107 -0.06 -19.01 -19.52
N LYS A 108 0.44 -20.22 -19.84
CA LYS A 108 1.23 -21.08 -18.94
C LYS A 108 2.46 -20.39 -18.32
N GLU A 109 3.08 -19.48 -19.06
CA GLU A 109 4.27 -18.74 -18.62
C GLU A 109 3.98 -17.77 -17.48
N VAL A 110 2.80 -17.15 -17.50
CA VAL A 110 2.34 -16.25 -16.42
C VAL A 110 1.92 -17.04 -15.19
N LEU A 111 1.45 -18.28 -15.36
CA LEU A 111 1.13 -19.19 -14.26
C LEU A 111 2.40 -19.75 -13.58
N SER A 112 3.50 -19.91 -14.34
CA SER A 112 4.73 -20.53 -13.84
C SER A 112 5.52 -19.66 -12.88
N ASP A 113 5.44 -18.33 -13.01
CA ASP A 113 6.14 -17.39 -12.14
C ASP A 113 5.15 -16.76 -11.13
N PRO A 114 5.25 -17.08 -9.83
CA PRO A 114 4.38 -16.53 -8.79
C PRO A 114 4.39 -14.99 -8.71
N ALA A 115 5.53 -14.36 -9.00
CA ALA A 115 5.67 -12.91 -8.98
C ALA A 115 4.88 -12.25 -10.12
N ALA A 116 4.90 -12.89 -11.29
CA ALA A 116 4.13 -12.47 -12.44
C ALA A 116 2.63 -12.69 -12.18
N HIS A 117 2.26 -13.87 -11.69
CA HIS A 117 0.88 -14.22 -11.37
C HIS A 117 0.24 -13.24 -10.37
N SER A 118 0.93 -12.90 -9.28
CA SER A 118 0.44 -11.94 -8.29
C SER A 118 0.22 -10.54 -8.88
N LEU A 119 1.11 -10.07 -9.75
CA LEU A 119 0.94 -8.78 -10.43
C LEU A 119 -0.24 -8.81 -11.42
N LEU A 120 -0.45 -9.91 -12.15
CA LEU A 120 -1.63 -10.03 -13.02
C LEU A 120 -2.93 -9.99 -12.21
N LEU A 121 -2.99 -10.76 -11.12
CA LEU A 121 -4.16 -10.80 -10.24
C LEU A 121 -4.49 -9.43 -9.65
N THR A 122 -3.47 -8.66 -9.23
CA THR A 122 -3.71 -7.31 -8.67
C THR A 122 -4.28 -6.36 -9.72
N GLN A 123 -3.77 -6.42 -10.96
CA GLN A 123 -4.19 -5.53 -12.05
C GLN A 123 -5.59 -5.86 -12.57
N LEU A 124 -5.91 -7.15 -12.69
CA LEU A 124 -7.25 -7.61 -13.00
C LEU A 124 -8.23 -7.16 -11.91
N SER A 125 -7.85 -7.32 -10.64
CA SER A 125 -8.67 -6.88 -9.50
C SER A 125 -8.90 -5.37 -9.49
N LEU A 126 -7.91 -4.56 -9.85
CA LEU A 126 -8.08 -3.10 -9.97
C LEU A 126 -9.12 -2.73 -11.04
N LYS A 127 -9.08 -3.38 -12.22
CA LYS A 127 -10.06 -3.12 -13.29
C LYS A 127 -11.47 -3.60 -12.92
N LEU A 128 -11.57 -4.74 -12.24
CA LEU A 128 -12.83 -5.23 -11.70
C LEU A 128 -13.45 -4.24 -10.69
N LEU A 129 -12.65 -3.55 -9.87
CA LEU A 129 -13.15 -2.53 -8.95
C LEU A 129 -13.72 -1.31 -9.69
N ASP A 130 -13.12 -0.89 -10.80
CA ASP A 130 -13.66 0.20 -11.63
C ASP A 130 -15.09 -0.12 -12.12
N SER A 131 -15.41 -1.40 -12.33
CA SER A 131 -16.75 -1.86 -12.74
C SER A 131 -17.82 -1.79 -11.64
N LYS A 132 -17.44 -1.58 -10.36
CA LYS A 132 -18.30 -1.48 -9.16
C LYS A 132 -19.29 -2.64 -8.95
N ARG A 133 -19.01 -3.83 -9.47
CA ARG A 133 -19.87 -5.02 -9.28
C ARG A 133 -19.55 -5.71 -7.95
N ALA A 134 -20.58 -6.04 -7.16
CA ALA A 134 -20.40 -6.65 -5.83
C ALA A 134 -19.70 -8.01 -5.86
N ASP A 135 -19.97 -8.83 -6.88
CA ASP A 135 -19.32 -10.14 -7.02
C ASP A 135 -17.85 -10.02 -7.45
N ALA A 136 -17.55 -9.02 -8.27
CA ALA A 136 -16.20 -8.69 -8.69
C ALA A 136 -15.35 -8.18 -7.53
N ILE A 137 -15.94 -7.47 -6.55
CA ILE A 137 -15.26 -7.06 -5.32
C ILE A 137 -14.86 -8.29 -4.48
N LYS A 138 -15.73 -9.30 -4.35
CA LYS A 138 -15.41 -10.54 -3.62
C LYS A 138 -14.27 -11.29 -4.29
N GLU A 139 -14.29 -11.37 -5.62
CA GLU A 139 -13.21 -11.98 -6.40
C GLU A 139 -11.89 -11.20 -6.23
N ALA A 140 -11.93 -9.87 -6.33
CA ALA A 140 -10.79 -9.00 -6.10
C ALA A 140 -10.19 -9.15 -4.70
N VAL A 141 -11.03 -9.31 -3.67
CA VAL A 141 -10.60 -9.58 -2.29
C VAL A 141 -9.90 -10.94 -2.19
N GLN A 142 -10.42 -11.97 -2.86
CA GLN A 142 -9.80 -13.29 -2.85
C GLN A 142 -8.43 -13.28 -3.57
N ASN A 143 -8.38 -12.67 -4.76
CA ASN A 143 -7.14 -12.48 -5.52
C ASN A 143 -6.09 -11.67 -4.74
N SER A 144 -6.53 -10.66 -3.97
CA SER A 144 -5.67 -9.89 -3.07
C SER A 144 -5.08 -10.77 -1.95
N LYS A 145 -5.90 -11.61 -1.29
CA LYS A 145 -5.42 -12.54 -0.25
C LYS A 145 -4.38 -13.51 -0.79
N ASP A 146 -4.58 -14.04 -2.00
CA ASP A 146 -3.65 -14.99 -2.59
C ASP A 146 -2.33 -14.29 -2.99
N SER A 147 -2.40 -13.04 -3.45
CA SER A 147 -1.21 -12.20 -3.65
C SER A 147 -0.49 -11.86 -2.33
N ALA A 148 -1.24 -11.62 -1.25
CA ALA A 148 -0.67 -11.32 0.07
C ALA A 148 0.11 -12.52 0.64
N LYS A 149 -0.42 -13.74 0.52
CA LYS A 149 0.29 -14.96 0.94
C LYS A 149 1.64 -15.09 0.24
N PHE A 150 1.70 -14.79 -1.06
CA PHE A 150 2.96 -14.80 -1.80
C PHE A 150 3.93 -13.73 -1.28
N ILE A 151 3.42 -12.53 -1.00
CA ILE A 151 4.22 -11.40 -0.51
C ILE A 151 4.79 -11.70 0.89
N GLU A 152 3.98 -12.24 1.79
CA GLU A 152 4.43 -12.57 3.16
C GLU A 152 5.50 -13.66 3.19
N ASN A 153 5.44 -14.61 2.25
CA ASN A 153 6.38 -15.72 2.16
C ASN A 153 7.72 -15.34 1.50
N THR A 154 7.78 -14.20 0.80
CA THR A 154 8.95 -13.83 -0.02
C THR A 154 9.66 -12.59 0.56
N PRO A 155 10.91 -12.71 1.06
CA PRO A 155 11.60 -11.61 1.75
C PRO A 155 12.12 -10.50 0.82
N CYS A 156 12.26 -10.75 -0.48
CA CYS A 156 12.80 -9.78 -1.45
C CYS A 156 11.93 -9.68 -2.71
N ILE A 157 10.93 -8.81 -2.66
CA ILE A 157 9.97 -8.62 -3.75
C ILE A 157 10.27 -7.32 -4.49
N ASP A 158 10.00 -7.31 -5.79
CA ASP A 158 10.04 -6.09 -6.59
C ASP A 158 9.07 -5.04 -6.00
N LYS A 159 9.58 -3.82 -5.80
CA LYS A 159 8.82 -2.67 -5.30
C LYS A 159 7.53 -2.45 -6.08
N ALA A 160 7.53 -2.72 -7.40
CA ALA A 160 6.35 -2.56 -8.24
C ALA A 160 5.21 -3.51 -7.85
N ILE A 161 5.52 -4.77 -7.52
CA ILE A 161 4.52 -5.77 -7.10
C ILE A 161 3.90 -5.33 -5.77
N PHE A 162 4.76 -4.99 -4.80
CA PHE A 162 4.32 -4.52 -3.50
C PHE A 162 3.45 -3.26 -3.60
N ALA A 163 3.89 -2.26 -4.36
CA ALA A 163 3.12 -1.03 -4.58
C ALA A 163 1.75 -1.30 -5.21
N SER A 164 1.69 -2.16 -6.24
CA SER A 164 0.42 -2.52 -6.89
C SER A 164 -0.54 -3.27 -5.97
N HIS A 165 -0.02 -4.15 -5.12
CA HIS A 165 -0.81 -4.89 -4.15
C HIS A 165 -1.43 -3.96 -3.09
N TRP A 166 -0.62 -3.10 -2.47
CA TRP A 166 -1.13 -2.17 -1.48
C TRP A 166 -2.07 -1.13 -2.10
N LEU A 167 -1.85 -0.72 -3.35
CA LEU A 167 -2.81 0.11 -4.08
C LEU A 167 -4.18 -0.57 -4.16
N LEU A 168 -4.22 -1.86 -4.54
CA LEU A 168 -5.47 -2.63 -4.56
C LEU A 168 -6.13 -2.66 -3.18
N VAL A 169 -5.38 -3.00 -2.13
CA VAL A 169 -5.89 -3.05 -0.75
C VAL A 169 -6.44 -1.69 -0.31
N THR A 170 -5.76 -0.59 -0.66
CA THR A 170 -6.25 0.76 -0.34
C THR A 170 -7.53 1.12 -1.07
N ASN A 171 -7.69 0.72 -2.34
CA ASN A 171 -8.90 0.99 -3.11
C ASN A 171 -10.10 0.19 -2.56
N ILE A 172 -9.89 -1.08 -2.20
CA ILE A 172 -10.90 -1.91 -1.54
C ILE A 172 -11.32 -1.27 -0.20
N ALA A 173 -10.35 -0.87 0.62
CA ALA A 173 -10.63 -0.23 1.90
C ALA A 173 -11.35 1.11 1.73
N LYS A 174 -10.99 1.90 0.72
CA LYS A 174 -11.64 3.17 0.40
C LYS A 174 -13.11 2.98 0.04
N GLU A 175 -13.45 1.99 -0.78
CA GLU A 175 -14.85 1.68 -1.11
C GLU A 175 -15.66 1.24 0.12
N ALA A 176 -15.05 0.45 1.01
CA ALA A 176 -15.66 0.08 2.28
C ALA A 176 -15.89 1.29 3.21
N ILE A 177 -14.97 2.26 3.22
CA ILE A 177 -15.10 3.48 4.03
C ILE A 177 -16.17 4.41 3.47
N ILE A 178 -16.27 4.58 2.14
CA ILE A 178 -17.24 5.51 1.52
C ILE A 178 -18.68 4.99 1.68
N SER A 179 -18.88 3.67 1.66
CA SER A 179 -20.20 3.07 1.83
C SER A 179 -20.72 3.12 3.28
N ALA A 180 -19.83 3.29 4.27
CA ALA A 180 -20.17 3.40 5.68
C ALA A 180 -19.95 4.82 6.20
N SER A 181 -20.93 5.71 5.99
CA SER A 181 -20.97 7.02 6.64
C SER A 181 -21.33 6.88 8.13
N GLU A 182 -20.42 6.37 8.95
CA GLU A 182 -20.56 6.32 10.40
C GLU A 182 -19.84 7.54 11.02
N VAL A 183 -20.43 8.72 10.85
CA VAL A 183 -19.97 9.94 11.56
C VAL A 183 -19.88 9.68 13.07
N SER A 184 -20.78 8.84 13.60
CA SER A 184 -20.74 8.32 14.98
C SER A 184 -19.43 7.62 15.32
N VAL A 185 -18.92 6.72 14.46
CA VAL A 185 -17.66 6.00 14.71
C VAL A 185 -16.45 6.92 14.67
N VAL A 186 -16.46 7.94 13.81
CA VAL A 186 -15.39 8.94 13.80
C VAL A 186 -15.38 9.76 15.09
N LEU A 187 -16.55 10.19 15.57
CA LEU A 187 -16.66 10.93 16.84
C LEU A 187 -16.21 10.09 18.03
N GLU A 188 -16.61 8.81 18.08
CA GLU A 188 -16.12 7.87 19.10
C GLU A 188 -14.61 7.65 19.03
N LYS A 189 -14.03 7.63 17.82
CA LYS A 189 -12.58 7.50 17.66
C LYS A 189 -11.83 8.76 18.10
N ILE A 190 -12.40 9.94 17.82
CA ILE A 190 -11.83 11.23 18.26
C ILE A 190 -11.83 11.29 19.79
N SER A 191 -12.93 10.90 20.43
CA SER A 191 -13.01 10.93 21.89
C SER A 191 -12.08 9.92 22.56
N LEU A 192 -11.99 8.68 22.06
CA LEU A 192 -11.01 7.71 22.57
C LEU A 192 -9.56 8.21 22.38
N MET A 193 -9.29 8.90 21.27
CA MET A 193 -7.98 9.49 20.99
C MET A 193 -7.67 10.67 21.92
N SER A 194 -8.65 11.51 22.26
CA SER A 194 -8.46 12.62 23.18
C SER A 194 -8.18 12.12 24.61
N ILE A 195 -8.92 11.10 25.07
CA ILE A 195 -8.68 10.44 26.36
C ILE A 195 -7.27 9.85 26.40
N THR A 196 -6.88 9.09 25.38
CA THR A 196 -5.53 8.50 25.30
C THR A 196 -4.44 9.58 25.34
N ASN A 197 -4.67 10.71 24.66
CA ASN A 197 -3.73 11.82 24.65
C ASN A 197 -3.59 12.48 26.03
N LEU A 198 -4.69 12.66 26.76
CA LEU A 198 -4.67 13.16 28.13
C LEU A 198 -3.84 12.24 29.04
N LEU A 199 -4.13 10.94 29.02
CA LEU A 199 -3.41 9.94 29.84
C LEU A 199 -1.91 9.92 29.52
N PHE A 200 -1.55 10.07 28.25
CA PHE A 200 -0.16 10.12 27.80
C PHE A 200 0.55 11.39 28.28
N GLN A 201 -0.07 12.56 28.18
CA GLN A 201 0.52 13.82 28.63
C GLN A 201 0.75 13.84 30.14
N ARG A 202 -0.18 13.31 30.94
CA ARG A 202 0.02 13.19 32.39
C ARG A 202 1.16 12.25 32.74
N SER A 203 1.28 11.14 32.00
CA SER A 203 2.38 10.19 32.17
C SER A 203 3.74 10.85 31.92
N LEU A 204 3.84 11.74 30.93
CA LEU A 204 5.05 12.52 30.64
C LEU A 204 5.35 13.54 31.73
N SER A 205 4.33 14.25 32.22
CA SER A 205 4.47 15.29 33.25
C SER A 205 4.80 14.73 34.63
N GLY A 206 4.61 13.43 34.86
CA GLY A 206 4.98 12.77 36.11
C GLY A 206 4.07 13.01 37.29
N GLY A 207 2.83 13.45 37.02
CA GLY A 207 1.78 13.46 38.01
C GLY A 207 1.34 12.05 38.42
N SER A 208 0.47 11.99 39.43
CA SER A 208 -0.23 10.75 39.78
C SER A 208 -0.98 10.20 38.56
N ARG A 209 -1.08 8.87 38.48
CA ARG A 209 -1.77 8.15 37.39
C ARG A 209 -3.28 8.02 37.62
N ASP A 210 -3.82 8.96 38.37
CA ASP A 210 -5.23 9.03 38.74
C ASP A 210 -5.87 10.19 37.97
N VAL A 211 -6.96 9.92 37.25
CA VAL A 211 -7.66 10.93 36.45
C VAL A 211 -9.15 10.94 36.80
N SER A 212 -9.69 12.11 37.10
CA SER A 212 -11.11 12.25 37.43
C SER A 212 -12.01 12.15 36.19
N PHE A 213 -13.24 11.66 36.36
CA PHE A 213 -14.20 11.55 35.24
C PHE A 213 -14.57 12.92 34.68
N LYS A 214 -14.64 13.96 35.52
CA LYS A 214 -14.93 15.34 35.09
C LYS A 214 -13.89 15.86 34.10
N GLU A 215 -12.61 15.65 34.40
CA GLU A 215 -11.53 16.07 33.52
C GLU A 215 -11.54 15.30 32.19
N ILE A 216 -11.87 14.01 32.25
CA ILE A 216 -12.04 13.18 31.06
C ILE A 216 -13.22 13.68 30.22
N ALA A 217 -14.36 13.99 30.84
CA ALA A 217 -15.55 14.53 30.20
C ALA A 217 -15.26 15.86 29.48
N GLU A 218 -14.57 16.79 30.15
CA GLU A 218 -14.15 18.08 29.58
C GLU A 218 -13.21 17.89 28.37
N SER A 219 -12.24 16.97 28.48
CA SER A 219 -11.26 16.74 27.40
C SER A 219 -11.83 16.01 26.18
N ALA A 220 -12.82 15.14 26.39
CA ALA A 220 -13.41 14.32 25.33
C ALA A 220 -14.73 14.90 24.78
N ASN A 221 -15.27 15.94 25.42
CA ASN A 221 -16.58 16.52 25.12
C ASN A 221 -17.69 15.45 25.13
N ILE A 222 -17.68 14.61 26.17
CA ILE A 222 -18.66 13.54 26.40
C ILE A 222 -19.36 13.81 27.74
N PRO A 223 -20.68 13.56 27.87
CA PRO A 223 -21.35 13.62 29.17
C PRO A 223 -20.77 12.60 30.17
N GLU A 224 -20.73 12.94 31.46
CA GLU A 224 -20.13 12.10 32.50
C GLU A 224 -20.70 10.67 32.51
N ASP A 225 -22.00 10.50 32.26
CA ASP A 225 -22.68 9.19 32.16
C ASP A 225 -22.06 8.25 31.12
N LYS A 226 -21.46 8.80 30.07
CA LYS A 226 -20.87 8.03 28.96
C LYS A 226 -19.36 7.86 29.07
N VAL A 227 -18.71 8.48 30.06
CA VAL A 227 -17.26 8.38 30.27
C VAL A 227 -16.86 6.96 30.60
N GLU A 228 -17.63 6.27 31.44
CA GLU A 228 -17.35 4.88 31.81
C GLU A 228 -17.38 3.95 30.59
N PHE A 229 -18.42 4.03 29.75
CA PHE A 229 -18.51 3.24 28.52
C PHE A 229 -17.31 3.52 27.58
N ALA A 230 -16.87 4.78 27.49
CA ALA A 230 -15.68 5.14 26.71
C ALA A 230 -14.40 4.54 27.31
N LEU A 231 -14.24 4.55 28.64
CA LEU A 231 -13.11 3.92 29.33
C LEU A 231 -13.11 2.39 29.20
N MET A 232 -14.27 1.75 29.30
CA MET A 232 -14.41 0.32 29.04
C MET A 232 -14.01 -0.03 27.60
N LYS A 233 -14.46 0.77 26.62
CA LYS A 233 -14.08 0.62 25.22
C LYS A 233 -12.58 0.84 25.00
N LEU A 234 -11.99 1.81 25.67
CA LEU A 234 -10.55 2.09 25.66
C LEU A 234 -9.73 0.88 26.14
N ILE A 235 -10.16 0.25 27.24
CA ILE A 235 -9.51 -0.95 27.81
C ILE A 235 -9.71 -2.16 26.89
N SER A 236 -10.91 -2.34 26.35
CA SER A 236 -11.24 -3.43 25.41
C SER A 236 -10.37 -3.38 24.15
N GLN A 237 -10.12 -2.18 23.61
CA GLN A 237 -9.24 -1.94 22.45
C GLN A 237 -7.74 -1.97 22.80
N LYS A 238 -7.38 -2.26 24.07
CA LYS A 238 -5.99 -2.32 24.57
C LYS A 238 -5.22 -1.01 24.37
N LEU A 239 -5.92 0.12 24.39
CA LEU A 239 -5.29 1.46 24.30
C LEU A 239 -4.76 1.92 25.66
N ALA A 240 -5.39 1.48 26.75
CA ALA A 240 -4.91 1.67 28.11
C ALA A 240 -5.20 0.43 28.96
N LYS A 241 -4.47 0.28 30.05
CA LYS A 241 -4.76 -0.68 31.13
C LYS A 241 -4.95 0.10 32.42
N GLY A 242 -5.94 -0.29 33.21
CA GLY A 242 -6.27 0.42 34.44
C GLY A 242 -7.49 -0.16 35.14
N PHE A 243 -7.81 0.43 36.27
CA PHE A 243 -9.00 0.15 37.07
C PHE A 243 -9.91 1.38 37.06
N ILE A 244 -11.21 1.13 36.95
CA ILE A 244 -12.25 2.15 36.99
C ILE A 244 -12.85 2.10 38.39
N ASP A 245 -12.70 3.17 39.16
CA ASP A 245 -13.34 3.31 40.47
C ASP A 245 -14.57 4.22 40.31
N GLU A 246 -15.76 3.62 40.17
CA GLU A 246 -17.02 4.36 39.96
C GLU A 246 -17.38 5.23 41.19
N THR A 247 -17.24 4.70 42.40
CA THR A 247 -17.61 5.41 43.64
C THR A 247 -16.81 6.68 43.89
N THR A 248 -15.57 6.75 43.40
CA THR A 248 -14.71 7.93 43.52
C THR A 248 -14.65 8.74 42.22
N HIS A 249 -15.26 8.26 41.13
CA HIS A 249 -15.16 8.82 39.79
C HIS A 249 -13.71 9.05 39.34
N ILE A 250 -12.84 8.06 39.60
CA ILE A 250 -11.42 8.11 39.24
C ILE A 250 -11.07 6.91 38.36
N PHE A 251 -10.30 7.19 37.31
CA PHE A 251 -9.65 6.19 36.48
C PHE A 251 -8.17 6.10 36.86
N LYS A 252 -7.76 4.94 37.39
CA LYS A 252 -6.36 4.65 37.73
C LYS A 252 -5.73 3.84 36.62
N TYR A 253 -4.84 4.45 35.85
CA TYR A 253 -4.23 3.77 34.71
C TYR A 253 -2.81 3.27 35.03
N SER A 254 -2.53 2.02 34.68
CA SER A 254 -1.22 1.39 34.87
C SER A 254 -0.34 1.51 33.62
N TRP A 255 -0.95 1.52 32.44
CA TRP A 255 -0.24 1.53 31.16
C TRP A 255 -1.08 2.23 30.09
N VAL A 256 -0.40 2.92 29.17
CA VAL A 256 -1.00 3.59 28.02
C VAL A 256 -0.23 3.15 26.77
N HIS A 257 -0.93 2.97 25.66
CA HIS A 257 -0.34 2.58 24.39
C HIS A 257 0.73 3.59 23.94
N PRO A 258 1.95 3.14 23.58
CA PRO A 258 3.01 4.02 23.09
C PRO A 258 2.59 4.79 21.85
N ARG A 259 2.97 6.06 21.77
CA ARG A 259 2.62 6.95 20.65
C ARG A 259 3.87 7.60 20.07
N SER A 260 3.79 8.04 18.81
CA SER A 260 4.85 8.83 18.18
C SER A 260 5.13 10.10 18.99
N LEU A 261 6.39 10.28 19.40
CA LEU A 261 6.82 11.43 20.18
C LEU A 261 7.16 12.62 19.28
N THR A 262 6.68 13.80 19.66
CA THR A 262 7.15 15.08 19.09
C THR A 262 8.46 15.49 19.77
N ILE A 263 9.29 16.27 19.08
CA ILE A 263 10.59 16.75 19.59
C ILE A 263 10.46 17.48 20.94
N SER A 264 9.37 18.23 21.17
CA SER A 264 9.07 18.87 22.47
C SER A 264 8.94 17.85 23.60
N ASN A 265 8.21 16.75 23.37
CA ASN A 265 8.02 15.68 24.35
C ASN A 265 9.34 14.93 24.61
N CYS A 266 10.19 14.77 23.59
CA CYS A 266 11.53 14.19 23.77
C CYS A 266 12.40 15.05 24.70
N LYS A 267 12.30 16.39 24.62
CA LYS A 267 13.00 17.28 25.56
C LYS A 267 12.51 17.11 26.98
N GLN A 268 11.21 17.02 27.20
CA GLN A 268 10.63 16.74 28.52
C GLN A 268 11.11 15.40 29.08
N LEU A 269 11.14 14.37 28.24
CA LEU A 269 11.63 13.05 28.62
C LEU A 269 13.13 13.08 28.98
N SER A 270 13.94 13.79 28.20
CA SER A 270 15.37 13.98 28.48
C SER A 270 15.60 14.71 29.82
N MET A 271 14.85 15.78 30.09
CA MET A 271 14.90 16.46 31.39
C MET A 271 14.56 15.49 32.51
N ARG A 272 13.54 14.65 32.33
CA ARG A 272 13.12 13.70 33.35
C ARG A 272 14.14 12.60 33.61
N PHE A 273 14.78 12.08 32.56
CA PHE A 273 15.90 11.16 32.71
C PHE A 273 17.06 11.81 33.46
N SER A 274 17.34 13.09 33.22
CA SER A 274 18.38 13.82 33.97
C SER A 274 18.04 13.97 35.45
N THR A 275 16.78 14.29 35.80
CA THR A 275 16.32 14.35 37.19
C THR A 275 16.38 12.99 37.87
N TRP A 276 15.97 11.92 37.17
CA TRP A 276 16.06 10.57 37.71
C TRP A 276 17.50 10.12 37.94
N LEU A 277 18.41 10.46 37.01
CA LEU A 277 19.84 10.20 37.14
C LEU A 277 20.43 10.95 38.35
N GLN A 278 20.06 12.22 38.55
CA GLN A 278 20.43 12.98 39.74
C GLN A 278 19.93 12.32 41.03
N HIS A 279 18.69 11.84 41.08
CA HIS A 279 18.17 11.12 42.24
C HIS A 279 18.93 9.80 42.51
N ALA A 280 19.28 9.06 41.46
CA ALA A 280 20.06 7.83 41.58
C ALA A 280 21.49 8.11 42.10
N GLU A 281 22.15 9.16 41.59
CA GLU A 281 23.47 9.60 42.05
C GLU A 281 23.43 10.07 43.51
N THR A 282 22.40 10.83 43.89
CA THR A 282 22.21 11.27 45.28
C THR A 282 22.05 10.07 46.21
N SER A 283 21.20 9.10 45.83
CA SER A 283 20.99 7.87 46.60
C SER A 283 22.26 7.03 46.70
N LEU A 284 23.08 6.99 45.64
CA LEU A 284 24.38 6.30 45.64
C LEU A 284 25.37 6.97 46.60
N ASN A 285 25.46 8.29 46.57
CA ASN A 285 26.35 9.05 47.46
C ASN A 285 25.98 8.88 48.94
N GLU A 286 24.68 8.84 49.26
CA GLU A 286 24.21 8.55 50.62
C GLU A 286 24.65 7.16 51.10
N LEU A 287 24.62 6.15 50.23
CA LEU A 287 25.06 4.79 50.55
C LEU A 287 26.58 4.66 50.68
N VAL A 288 27.37 5.44 49.93
CA VAL A 288 28.84 5.44 50.01
C VAL A 288 29.36 6.24 51.21
N SER A 289 28.58 7.21 51.70
CA SER A 289 28.91 8.03 52.87
C SER A 289 28.65 7.37 54.23
N LYS A 290 28.01 6.20 54.25
CA LYS A 290 27.77 5.36 55.45
C LYS A 290 28.74 4.20 55.51
#